data_AF-A0A383DIU3-F1
#
_entry.id   AF-A0A383DIU3-F1
#
_cell.length_a   1.000
_cell.length_b   1.000
_cell.length_c   1.000
_cell.angle_alpha   90.00
_cell.angle_beta   90.00
_cell.angle_gamma   90.00
#
_symmetry.space_group_name_H-M   'P 1'
#
loop_
_entity.id
_entity.type
_entity.pdbx_description
1 polymer ?
#
loop_
_entity_poly.entity_id
_entity_poly.type
_entity_poly.pdbx_seq_one_letter_code
_entity_poly.pdbx_strand_id
1 'polypeptide(L)'
;MITVISPAKKLNFDETSPIKAFSQCQFLEDSKILVNQAKDYSFDEIMNLMGVSQNIANLTVQRFNDWNLPFTKQNAKQAALAFNGDTYTGLEANTFSIADFDYAQEHLRILSGLYGLLRPLDLIQPYR
;
A
#
# COMPACT_ATOMS: atom_id res chain seq x y z
N MET A 1 4.93 -15.17 -17.44
CA MET A 1 4.64 -13.78 -17.87
C MET A 1 4.40 -12.93 -16.61
N ILE A 2 4.90 -11.69 -16.55
CA ILE A 2 4.68 -10.78 -15.42
C ILE A 2 4.01 -9.50 -15.94
N THR A 3 2.92 -9.10 -15.31
CA THR A 3 2.25 -7.81 -15.50
C THR A 3 2.69 -6.87 -14.39
N VAL A 4 3.01 -5.62 -14.72
CA VAL A 4 3.40 -4.59 -13.76
C VAL A 4 2.45 -3.41 -13.86
N ILE A 5 1.92 -2.97 -12.73
CA ILE A 5 1.04 -1.80 -12.63
C ILE A 5 1.56 -0.77 -11.61
N SER A 6 1.10 0.47 -11.77
CA SER A 6 1.38 1.55 -10.84
C SER A 6 0.57 1.41 -9.53
N PRO A 7 1.04 2.00 -8.41
CA PRO A 7 0.25 2.11 -7.20
C PRO A 7 -0.83 3.19 -7.37
N ALA A 8 -1.79 3.24 -6.45
CA ALA A 8 -2.78 4.33 -6.39
C ALA A 8 -2.57 5.25 -5.18
N LYS A 9 -2.90 6.53 -5.33
CA LYS A 9 -2.80 7.53 -4.24
C LYS A 9 -3.91 7.41 -3.21
N LYS A 10 -5.10 6.92 -3.61
CA LYS A 10 -6.20 6.66 -2.67
C LYS A 10 -6.09 5.22 -2.19
N LEU A 11 -6.39 5.01 -0.92
CA LEU A 11 -6.35 3.71 -0.28
C LEU A 11 -7.69 3.46 0.42
N ASN A 12 -8.15 2.22 0.41
CA ASN A 12 -9.31 1.73 1.14
C ASN A 12 -8.85 0.66 2.14
N PHE A 13 -9.05 0.90 3.43
CA PHE A 13 -8.72 -0.01 4.53
C PHE A 13 -9.97 -0.55 5.25
N ASP A 14 -11.12 -0.56 4.58
CA ASP A 14 -12.34 -1.18 5.09
C ASP A 14 -12.06 -2.65 5.42
N GLU A 15 -12.70 -3.18 6.49
CA GLU A 15 -12.42 -4.52 7.02
C GLU A 15 -12.87 -5.65 6.07
N THR A 16 -13.64 -5.34 5.03
CA THR A 16 -14.11 -6.32 4.07
C THR A 16 -12.97 -6.79 3.18
N SER A 17 -12.73 -8.11 3.19
CA SER A 17 -11.79 -8.77 2.29
C SER A 17 -12.35 -10.13 1.87
N PRO A 18 -12.37 -10.45 0.56
CA PRO A 18 -12.83 -11.75 0.06
C PRO A 18 -11.86 -12.89 0.39
N ILE A 19 -10.64 -12.57 0.85
CA ILE A 19 -9.58 -13.56 1.08
C ILE A 19 -8.85 -13.34 2.42
N LYS A 20 -8.63 -14.44 3.15
CA LYS A 20 -7.89 -14.43 4.42
C LYS A 20 -6.38 -14.54 4.25
N ALA A 21 -5.93 -15.11 3.13
CA ALA A 21 -4.53 -15.29 2.80
C ALA A 21 -3.86 -13.92 2.59
N PHE A 22 -2.62 -13.83 3.03
CA PHE A 22 -1.78 -12.65 2.88
C PHE A 22 -0.32 -13.08 2.83
N SER A 23 0.52 -12.18 2.34
CA SER A 23 1.96 -12.29 2.38
C SER A 23 2.58 -11.00 2.92
N GLN A 24 3.90 -10.98 3.08
CA GLN A 24 4.64 -9.83 3.58
C GLN A 24 5.45 -9.19 2.45
N CYS A 25 5.57 -7.86 2.50
CA CYS A 25 6.42 -7.13 1.56
C CYS A 25 7.85 -7.64 1.63
N GLN A 26 8.50 -7.74 0.48
CA GLN A 26 9.87 -8.28 0.40
C GLN A 26 10.94 -7.29 0.91
N PHE A 27 10.71 -5.99 0.76
CA PHE A 27 11.69 -4.93 1.03
C PHE A 27 11.35 -4.09 2.27
N LEU A 28 10.90 -4.75 3.36
CA LEU A 28 10.48 -4.04 4.58
C LEU A 28 11.63 -3.31 5.30
N GLU A 29 12.85 -3.83 5.24
CA GLU A 29 14.02 -3.15 5.82
C GLU A 29 14.32 -1.84 5.08
N ASP A 30 14.26 -1.85 3.74
CA ASP A 30 14.39 -0.63 2.94
C ASP A 30 13.24 0.35 3.20
N SER A 31 12.01 -0.18 3.29
CA SER A 31 10.81 0.61 3.61
C SER A 31 10.97 1.32 4.95
N LYS A 32 11.55 0.66 5.95
CA LYS A 32 11.79 1.22 7.28
C LYS A 32 12.76 2.40 7.25
N ILE A 33 13.79 2.34 6.40
CA ILE A 33 14.73 3.46 6.20
C ILE A 33 13.97 4.68 5.67
N LEU A 34 13.14 4.48 4.64
CA LEU A 34 12.35 5.54 4.03
C LEU A 34 11.32 6.13 5.00
N VAL A 35 10.62 5.29 5.78
CA VAL A 35 9.65 5.75 6.79
C VAL A 35 10.33 6.54 7.89
N ASN A 36 11.50 6.12 8.37
CA ASN A 36 12.22 6.86 9.41
C ASN A 36 12.64 8.24 8.91
N GLN A 37 13.15 8.34 7.68
CA GLN A 37 13.43 9.64 7.05
C GLN A 37 12.15 10.47 6.88
N ALA A 38 11.04 9.81 6.51
CA ALA A 38 9.76 10.49 6.33
C ALA A 38 9.22 11.09 7.63
N LYS A 39 9.47 10.44 8.78
CA LYS A 39 9.09 10.90 10.12
C LYS A 39 9.85 12.15 10.57
N ASP A 40 11.04 12.38 10.03
CA ASP A 40 11.86 13.54 10.38
C ASP A 40 11.39 14.83 9.68
N TYR A 41 10.58 14.73 8.63
CA TYR A 41 10.02 15.91 7.97
C TYR A 41 8.92 16.55 8.83
N SER A 42 8.99 17.88 8.89
CA SER A 42 7.89 18.69 9.41
C SER A 42 6.66 18.64 8.50
N PHE A 43 5.52 19.03 9.05
CA PHE A 43 4.27 19.18 8.30
C PHE A 43 4.44 20.06 7.05
N ASP A 44 5.11 21.21 7.19
CA ASP A 44 5.29 22.16 6.08
C ASP A 44 6.22 21.59 5.01
N GLU A 45 7.24 20.82 5.39
CA GLU A 45 8.11 20.13 4.44
C GLU A 45 7.35 19.06 3.67
N ILE A 46 6.53 18.23 4.33
CA ILE A 46 5.69 17.23 3.65
C ILE A 46 4.71 17.90 2.69
N MET A 47 4.05 18.97 3.12
CA MET A 47 3.09 19.72 2.32
C MET A 47 3.72 20.27 1.03
N ASN A 48 4.90 20.91 1.16
CA ASN A 48 5.64 21.49 0.05
C ASN A 48 6.26 20.43 -0.87
N LEU A 49 6.89 19.40 -0.29
CA LEU A 49 7.55 18.31 -1.02
C LEU A 49 6.56 17.54 -1.90
N MET A 50 5.37 17.25 -1.37
CA MET A 50 4.35 16.47 -2.08
C MET A 50 3.37 17.33 -2.88
N GLY A 51 3.39 18.65 -2.72
CA GLY A 51 2.45 19.58 -3.36
C GLY A 51 0.99 19.28 -3.01
N VAL A 52 0.71 19.00 -1.74
CA VAL A 52 -0.61 18.57 -1.25
C VAL A 52 -1.28 19.61 -0.37
N SER A 53 -2.59 19.48 -0.15
CA SER A 53 -3.32 20.34 0.79
C SER A 53 -2.96 20.02 2.24
N GLN A 54 -3.23 20.97 3.14
CA GLN A 54 -3.02 20.81 4.59
C GLN A 54 -3.67 19.53 5.16
N ASN A 55 -4.89 19.20 4.74
CA ASN A 55 -5.57 17.99 5.21
C ASN A 55 -4.83 16.71 4.80
N ILE A 56 -4.29 16.68 3.57
CA ILE A 56 -3.56 15.51 3.06
C ILE A 56 -2.16 15.44 3.71
N ALA A 57 -1.49 16.58 3.91
CA ALA A 57 -0.21 16.62 4.61
C ALA A 57 -0.34 16.11 6.04
N ASN A 58 -1.33 16.58 6.80
CA ASN A 58 -1.61 16.09 8.16
C ASN A 58 -1.84 14.58 8.20
N LEU A 59 -2.69 14.07 7.31
CA LEU A 59 -2.95 12.65 7.21
C LEU A 59 -1.68 11.86 6.85
N THR A 60 -0.83 12.39 5.98
CA THR A 60 0.40 11.72 5.55
C THR A 60 1.44 11.66 6.67
N VAL A 61 1.63 12.75 7.41
CA VAL A 61 2.49 12.78 8.60
C VAL A 61 2.00 11.78 9.64
N GLN A 62 0.69 11.76 9.92
CA GLN A 62 0.11 10.78 10.83
C GLN A 62 0.38 9.35 10.36
N ARG A 63 0.16 9.05 9.08
CA ARG A 63 0.40 7.72 8.51
C ARG A 63 1.84 7.26 8.67
N PHE A 64 2.81 8.14 8.43
CA PHE A 64 4.21 7.80 8.67
C PHE A 64 4.47 7.53 10.15
N ASN A 65 3.96 8.36 11.06
CA ASN A 65 4.09 8.16 12.50
C ASN A 65 3.47 6.84 12.98
N ASP A 66 2.27 6.53 12.51
CA ASP A 66 1.52 5.31 12.84
C ASP A 66 2.13 4.05 12.19
N TRP A 67 2.99 4.21 11.18
CA TRP A 67 3.62 3.08 10.50
C TRP A 67 4.47 2.27 11.46
N ASN A 68 4.16 0.97 11.58
CA ASN A 68 4.82 0.06 12.50
C ASN A 68 4.85 -1.39 12.01
N LEU A 69 5.85 -2.14 12.48
CA LEU A 69 5.98 -3.59 12.27
C LEU A 69 5.67 -4.34 13.59
N PRO A 70 5.18 -5.59 13.53
CA PRO A 70 4.90 -6.38 12.33
C PRO A 70 3.57 -6.00 11.65
N PHE A 71 3.46 -6.24 10.34
CA PHE A 71 2.19 -6.11 9.62
C PHE A 71 1.27 -7.29 9.89
N THR A 72 0.05 -6.97 10.28
CA THR A 72 -1.02 -7.91 10.58
C THR A 72 -2.31 -7.42 9.92
N LYS A 73 -3.34 -8.26 9.86
CA LYS A 73 -4.65 -7.86 9.32
C LYS A 73 -5.36 -6.78 10.14
N GLN A 74 -4.85 -6.47 11.33
CA GLN A 74 -5.38 -5.41 12.20
C GLN A 74 -4.82 -4.03 11.83
N ASN A 75 -3.59 -3.96 11.31
CA ASN A 75 -2.92 -2.70 10.98
C ASN A 75 -2.62 -2.53 9.48
N ALA A 76 -2.82 -3.56 8.66
CA ALA A 76 -2.48 -3.59 7.25
C ALA A 76 -3.51 -4.38 6.42
N LYS A 77 -3.51 -4.15 5.10
CA LYS A 77 -4.41 -4.81 4.13
C LYS A 77 -3.64 -5.21 2.87
N GLN A 78 -4.09 -6.27 2.20
CA GLN A 78 -3.47 -6.74 0.96
C GLN A 78 -3.45 -5.65 -0.11
N ALA A 79 -2.32 -5.44 -0.77
CA ALA A 79 -2.10 -4.34 -1.71
C ALA A 79 -3.17 -4.23 -2.81
N ALA A 80 -3.54 -5.33 -3.45
CA ALA A 80 -4.56 -5.33 -4.52
C ALA A 80 -5.96 -4.94 -4.03
N LEU A 81 -6.24 -5.08 -2.72
CA LEU A 81 -7.50 -4.72 -2.08
C LEU A 81 -7.45 -3.36 -1.38
N ALA A 82 -6.23 -2.87 -1.09
CA ALA A 82 -6.00 -1.61 -0.41
C ALA A 82 -5.93 -0.44 -1.39
N PHE A 83 -5.30 -0.60 -2.56
CA PHE A 83 -5.23 0.47 -3.54
C PHE A 83 -6.60 0.74 -4.19
N ASN A 84 -6.94 2.03 -4.28
CA ASN A 84 -8.20 2.48 -4.88
C ASN A 84 -7.93 3.59 -5.91
N GLY A 85 -8.38 3.39 -7.14
CA GLY A 85 -8.16 4.30 -8.27
C GLY A 85 -8.44 3.57 -9.58
N ASP A 86 -8.44 4.27 -10.71
CA ASP A 86 -9.00 3.76 -11.97
C ASP A 86 -8.42 2.39 -12.40
N THR A 87 -7.11 2.18 -12.25
CA THR A 87 -6.47 0.87 -12.51
C THR A 87 -7.04 -0.25 -11.63
N TYR A 88 -7.31 0.04 -10.36
CA TYR A 88 -7.81 -0.94 -9.38
C TYR A 88 -9.34 -1.11 -9.48
N THR A 89 -10.05 -0.07 -9.90
CA THR A 89 -11.46 -0.17 -10.32
C THR A 89 -11.60 -1.07 -11.54
N GLY A 90 -10.67 -1.04 -12.49
CA GLY A 90 -10.65 -1.98 -13.61
C GLY A 90 -10.14 -3.38 -13.26
N LEU A 91 -9.27 -3.50 -12.24
CA LEU A 91 -8.78 -4.80 -11.75
C LEU A 91 -9.89 -5.57 -11.01
N GLU A 92 -10.79 -4.87 -10.33
CA GLU A 92 -11.92 -5.43 -9.58
C GLU A 92 -11.53 -6.57 -8.63
N ALA A 93 -10.39 -6.45 -7.94
CA ALA A 93 -9.84 -7.53 -7.10
C ALA A 93 -10.80 -8.03 -5.99
N ASN A 94 -11.83 -7.26 -5.63
CA ASN A 94 -12.87 -7.70 -4.68
C ASN A 94 -13.76 -8.84 -5.22
N THR A 95 -13.80 -9.06 -6.54
CA THR A 95 -14.60 -10.12 -7.20
C THR A 95 -13.79 -11.39 -7.49
N PHE A 96 -12.49 -11.37 -7.21
CA PHE A 96 -11.60 -12.49 -7.48
C PHE A 96 -11.96 -13.73 -6.65
N SER A 97 -11.90 -14.89 -7.30
CA SER A 97 -11.85 -16.17 -6.61
C SER A 97 -10.48 -16.41 -5.98
N ILE A 98 -10.36 -17.45 -5.15
CA ILE A 98 -9.07 -17.85 -4.58
C ILE A 98 -8.06 -18.18 -5.70
N ALA A 99 -8.50 -18.86 -6.76
CA ALA A 99 -7.64 -19.19 -7.89
C ALA A 99 -7.18 -17.93 -8.66
N ASP A 100 -8.02 -16.91 -8.78
CA ASP A 100 -7.64 -15.63 -9.40
C ASP A 100 -6.59 -14.91 -8.55
N PHE A 101 -6.72 -14.95 -7.21
CA PHE A 101 -5.70 -14.41 -6.32
C PHE A 101 -4.39 -15.17 -6.41
N ASP A 102 -4.41 -16.50 -6.47
CA ASP A 102 -3.20 -17.31 -6.60
C ASP A 102 -2.47 -17.00 -7.92
N TYR A 103 -3.23 -16.93 -9.03
CA TYR A 103 -2.69 -16.54 -10.34
C TYR A 103 -2.12 -15.11 -10.31
N ALA A 104 -2.86 -14.14 -9.77
CA ALA A 104 -2.38 -12.78 -9.66
C ALA A 104 -1.14 -12.69 -8.76
N GLN A 105 -1.08 -13.46 -7.68
CA GLN A 105 0.07 -13.48 -6.77
C GLN A 105 1.35 -13.90 -7.48
N GLU A 106 1.26 -14.82 -8.45
CA GLU A 106 2.39 -15.25 -9.28
C GLU A 106 2.69 -14.25 -10.42
N HIS A 107 1.66 -13.67 -11.03
CA HIS A 107 1.77 -12.98 -12.32
C HIS A 107 1.63 -11.45 -12.30
N LEU A 108 1.20 -10.83 -11.20
CA LEU A 108 1.00 -9.38 -11.07
C LEU A 108 1.98 -8.79 -10.06
N ARG A 109 2.59 -7.65 -10.40
CA ARG A 109 3.37 -6.83 -9.48
C ARG A 109 2.90 -5.38 -9.50
N ILE A 110 2.92 -4.75 -8.34
CA ILE A 110 2.59 -3.35 -8.14
C ILE A 110 3.87 -2.62 -7.74
N LEU A 111 4.30 -1.62 -8.51
CA LEU A 111 5.41 -0.77 -8.11
C LEU A 111 4.99 0.10 -6.91
N SER A 112 5.91 0.36 -5.99
CA SER A 112 5.65 1.19 -4.82
C SER A 112 6.87 2.02 -4.47
N GLY A 113 6.69 3.33 -4.29
CA GLY A 113 7.76 4.21 -3.82
C GLY A 113 8.25 3.85 -2.42
N LEU A 114 7.36 3.35 -1.55
CA LEU A 114 7.71 2.98 -0.18
C LEU A 114 8.13 1.51 -0.07
N TYR A 115 7.39 0.60 -0.70
CA TYR A 115 7.59 -0.84 -0.54
C TYR A 115 8.39 -1.49 -1.68
N GLY A 116 8.86 -0.69 -2.65
CA GLY A 116 9.59 -1.16 -3.83
C GLY A 116 8.69 -1.92 -4.80
N LEU A 117 8.52 -3.22 -4.56
CA LEU A 117 7.72 -4.12 -5.37
C LEU A 117 6.76 -4.91 -4.48
N LEU A 118 5.47 -4.84 -4.80
CA LEU A 118 4.41 -5.52 -4.08
C LEU A 118 3.80 -6.63 -4.93
N ARG A 119 3.45 -7.73 -4.29
CA ARG A 119 2.50 -8.73 -4.79
C ARG A 119 1.08 -8.38 -4.36
N PRO A 120 0.05 -8.85 -5.07
CA PRO A 120 -1.36 -8.60 -4.73
C PRO A 120 -1.73 -8.83 -3.28
N LEU A 121 -1.23 -9.90 -2.66
CA LEU A 121 -1.55 -10.29 -1.29
C LEU A 121 -0.56 -9.75 -0.24
N ASP A 122 0.46 -8.97 -0.63
CA ASP A 122 1.36 -8.36 0.34
C ASP A 122 0.61 -7.33 1.20
N LEU A 123 0.72 -7.44 2.52
CA LEU A 123 0.14 -6.48 3.45
C LEU A 123 0.86 -5.14 3.35
N ILE A 124 0.09 -4.06 3.18
CA ILE A 124 0.59 -2.68 3.24
C ILE A 124 -0.14 -1.90 4.31
N GLN A 125 0.55 -0.94 4.91
CA GLN A 125 -0.05 0.09 5.76
C GLN A 125 -0.33 1.35 4.94
N PRO A 126 -1.20 2.25 5.41
CA PRO A 126 -1.50 3.47 4.68
C PRO A 126 -0.24 4.33 4.52
N TYR A 127 0.00 4.82 3.30
CA TYR A 127 1.09 5.77 3.01
C TYR A 127 0.67 6.70 1.86
N ARG A 128 1.57 7.57 1.40
CA ARG A 128 1.39 8.37 0.19
C ARG A 128 2.71 8.50 -0.56
#